data_AF-A0A941E1B1-F1
#
_entry.id   AF-A0A941E1B1-F1
#
_cell.length_a   1.000
_cell.length_b   1.000
_cell.length_c   1.000
_cell.angle_alpha   90.00
_cell.angle_beta   90.00
_cell.angle_gamma   90.00
#
_symmetry.space_group_name_H-M   'P 1'
#
loop_
_entity.id
_entity.type
_entity.pdbx_description
1 polymer ?
#
loop_
_entity_poly.entity_id
_entity_poly.type
_entity_poly.pdbx_seq_one_letter_code
_entity_poly.pdbx_strand_id
1 'polypeptide(L)'
;MRSLPYSLLRFCAGIILCASGVSCGGSGGTNASSNPALPNNPSTGNDLPAIPTVAPTYLVPPPSGKLPFPQHAPNMTAMEYEQMRSSLWVLNNFAMYQGSDDGRSSMYLHDGLDFMLADGSPVYAVQTGVIRDISGDIITVDDPAKPETAWQMAHLVVDPRLKVGSQVWQGQYVGRILKGNSHTHFNYVQRAATGSWFRDTISLYPNHLFTLPDEQKPEFNSGLRYFKNASEVEINPSQGIYGKVDIVLAIRDLSPNHPSNYVSRSAPEKFEIRISDLQGQIKWQHQSQLQNIQLTPPFLGDINTAKAEANLLFKRPDLLEAGSWTKKAYLWWVLTNLPNHTVPQKINARDEDLYWDTAAKNAQGDAVFPNGLYSVIVIASDQNGNVGQMQETVRINN
;
A
#
# COMPACT_ATOMS: atom_id res chain seq x y z
N MET A 1 49.30 11.96 30.61
CA MET A 1 49.54 11.47 29.24
C MET A 1 49.75 9.96 29.27
N ARG A 2 48.69 9.19 29.03
CA ARG A 2 48.68 7.80 28.55
C ARG A 2 47.23 7.45 28.26
N SER A 3 46.98 7.07 27.01
CA SER A 3 45.70 6.69 26.43
C SER A 3 45.22 5.35 26.97
N LEU A 4 43.92 5.23 27.18
CA LEU A 4 43.22 3.94 27.35
C LEU A 4 42.18 3.79 26.22
N PRO A 5 41.94 2.56 25.74
CA PRO A 5 41.24 2.31 24.48
C PRO A 5 39.72 2.35 24.65
N TYR A 6 39.04 2.92 23.65
CA TYR A 6 37.60 2.78 23.46
C TYR A 6 37.27 1.32 23.11
N SER A 7 36.71 0.59 24.06
CA SER A 7 35.98 -0.64 23.79
C SER A 7 34.64 -0.30 23.16
N LEU A 8 34.45 -0.70 21.90
CA LEU A 8 33.16 -0.72 21.22
C LEU A 8 32.19 -1.63 22.01
N LEU A 9 31.29 -1.03 22.79
CA LEU A 9 30.03 -1.67 23.15
C LEU A 9 29.14 -1.63 21.91
N ARG A 10 28.97 -2.78 21.24
CA ARG A 10 27.88 -3.01 20.31
C ARG A 10 26.57 -2.95 21.11
N PHE A 11 25.85 -1.84 20.99
CA PHE A 11 24.45 -1.77 21.37
C PHE A 11 23.66 -2.67 20.40
N CYS A 12 23.44 -3.92 20.80
CA CYS A 12 22.28 -4.68 20.35
C CYS A 12 21.06 -4.10 21.08
N ALA A 13 20.48 -3.06 20.49
CA ALA A 13 19.17 -2.55 20.88
C ALA A 13 18.30 -2.45 19.62
N GLY A 14 17.35 -3.35 19.56
CA GLY A 14 16.34 -3.48 18.51
C GLY A 14 15.44 -4.65 18.89
N ILE A 15 15.08 -4.73 20.17
CA ILE A 15 13.97 -5.56 20.63
C ILE A 15 12.75 -5.06 19.88
N ILE A 16 12.19 -6.00 19.13
CA ILE A 16 10.92 -5.95 18.42
C ILE A 16 9.85 -5.52 19.44
N LEU A 17 9.56 -4.24 19.45
CA LEU A 17 8.30 -3.69 19.94
C LEU A 17 7.41 -3.55 18.71
N CYS A 18 6.82 -4.67 18.29
CA CYS A 18 5.40 -4.63 17.95
C CYS A 18 4.72 -3.86 19.08
N ALA A 19 3.83 -2.93 18.76
CA ALA A 19 2.95 -2.34 19.75
C ALA A 19 2.33 -3.48 20.57
N SER A 20 2.87 -3.68 21.77
CA SER A 20 2.41 -4.66 22.74
C SER A 20 1.09 -4.11 23.27
N GLY A 21 -0.01 -4.67 22.77
CA GLY A 21 -1.34 -4.29 23.21
C GLY A 21 -2.49 -4.87 22.39
N VAL A 22 -2.27 -5.19 21.12
CA VAL A 22 -3.23 -5.98 20.34
C VAL A 22 -2.56 -7.30 20.05
N SER A 23 -2.74 -8.26 20.96
CA SER A 23 -2.84 -9.64 20.47
C SER A 23 -3.86 -9.58 19.34
N CYS A 24 -3.53 -10.13 18.17
CA CYS A 24 -4.54 -10.80 17.37
C CYS A 24 -5.08 -11.93 18.25
N GLY A 25 -5.87 -11.57 19.26
CA GLY A 25 -6.61 -12.44 20.14
C GLY A 25 -7.78 -12.96 19.34
N GLY A 26 -7.47 -13.60 18.22
CA GLY A 26 -8.25 -14.73 17.79
C GLY A 26 -8.10 -15.74 18.91
N SER A 27 -9.11 -15.80 19.78
CA SER A 27 -9.52 -17.08 20.36
C SER A 27 -9.30 -18.14 19.29
N GLY A 28 -8.51 -19.17 19.59
CA GLY A 28 -8.04 -20.21 18.67
C GLY A 28 -9.18 -20.88 17.89
N GLY A 29 -9.68 -20.17 16.89
CA GLY A 29 -10.54 -20.63 15.83
C GLY A 29 -9.61 -20.90 14.68
N THR A 30 -9.24 -22.16 14.53
CA THR A 30 -8.64 -22.75 13.32
C THR A 30 -9.62 -22.60 12.15
N ASN A 31 -9.80 -21.38 11.67
CA ASN A 31 -10.59 -21.04 10.48
C ASN A 31 -9.80 -20.00 9.67
N ALA A 32 -8.53 -20.27 9.41
CA ALA A 32 -8.13 -20.12 8.02
C ALA A 32 -9.07 -21.06 7.27
N SER A 33 -9.98 -20.51 6.46
CA SER A 33 -10.67 -21.31 5.47
C SER A 33 -9.62 -22.20 4.84
N SER A 34 -9.94 -23.48 4.64
CA SER A 34 -9.05 -24.47 4.06
C SER A 34 -8.62 -23.98 2.67
N ASN A 35 -7.63 -23.09 2.63
CA ASN A 35 -6.86 -22.83 1.45
C ASN A 35 -6.24 -24.19 1.19
N PRO A 36 -6.61 -24.87 0.09
CA PRO A 36 -6.15 -26.22 -0.18
C PRO A 36 -4.64 -26.16 -0.03
N ALA A 37 -4.10 -26.99 0.87
CA ALA A 37 -2.68 -27.04 1.12
C ALA A 37 -2.01 -27.17 -0.24
N LEU A 38 -1.26 -26.14 -0.66
CA LEU A 38 -0.55 -26.19 -1.91
C LEU A 38 0.33 -27.45 -1.86
N PRO A 39 0.30 -28.29 -2.90
CA PRO A 39 0.99 -29.56 -2.87
C PRO A 39 2.49 -29.29 -2.70
N ASN A 40 3.07 -29.95 -1.69
CA ASN A 40 4.50 -29.98 -1.36
C ASN A 40 5.05 -28.75 -0.64
N ASN A 41 4.73 -28.63 0.65
CA ASN A 41 5.54 -27.84 1.55
C ASN A 41 6.85 -28.61 1.82
N PRO A 42 8.04 -28.12 1.41
CA PRO A 42 9.28 -28.85 1.61
C PRO A 42 9.52 -29.08 3.10
N SER A 43 9.64 -30.35 3.48
CA SER A 43 9.83 -30.76 4.85
C SER A 43 11.21 -30.30 5.36
N THR A 44 11.29 -30.04 6.67
CA THR A 44 12.46 -29.61 7.44
C THR A 44 13.84 -29.91 6.83
N GLY A 45 14.54 -28.86 6.38
CA GLY A 45 16.01 -28.75 6.29
C GLY A 45 16.76 -29.59 5.25
N ASN A 46 16.33 -30.83 4.99
CA ASN A 46 17.05 -31.78 4.14
C ASN A 46 16.44 -31.93 2.73
N ASP A 47 15.23 -31.44 2.49
CA ASP A 47 14.53 -31.55 1.21
C ASP A 47 14.53 -30.24 0.39
N LEU A 48 15.42 -29.28 0.70
CA LEU A 48 15.49 -28.05 -0.08
C LEU A 48 16.03 -28.35 -1.48
N PRO A 49 15.34 -27.93 -2.57
CA PRO A 49 15.85 -28.13 -3.93
C PRO A 49 17.22 -27.45 -4.06
N ALA A 50 18.12 -28.04 -4.85
CA ALA A 50 19.44 -27.45 -5.11
C ALA A 50 19.28 -26.01 -5.64
N ILE A 51 20.23 -25.13 -5.30
CA ILE A 51 20.25 -23.78 -5.88
C ILE A 51 20.44 -23.93 -7.39
N PRO A 52 19.49 -23.46 -8.20
CA PRO A 52 19.58 -23.61 -9.64
C PRO A 52 20.73 -22.75 -10.19
N THR A 53 21.48 -23.30 -11.13
CA THR A 53 22.57 -22.59 -11.83
C THR A 53 22.09 -21.78 -13.04
N VAL A 54 20.83 -21.99 -13.44
CA VAL A 54 20.16 -21.29 -14.55
C VAL A 54 18.74 -20.94 -14.14
N ALA A 55 18.13 -19.96 -14.79
CA ALA A 55 16.75 -19.61 -14.52
C ALA A 55 15.80 -20.78 -14.80
N PRO A 56 14.93 -21.16 -13.83
CA PRO A 56 13.93 -22.19 -14.08
C PRO A 56 12.93 -21.71 -15.13
N THR A 57 12.47 -22.62 -15.98
CA THR A 57 11.40 -22.33 -16.95
C THR A 57 10.05 -22.57 -16.26
N TYR A 58 9.18 -21.57 -16.32
CA TYR A 58 7.80 -21.70 -15.86
C TYR A 58 7.02 -22.60 -16.82
N LEU A 59 6.35 -23.62 -16.28
CA LEU A 59 5.38 -24.42 -17.04
C LEU A 59 4.17 -23.56 -17.46
N VAL A 60 3.76 -22.63 -16.59
CA VAL A 60 2.79 -21.59 -16.91
C VAL A 60 3.41 -20.22 -16.66
N PRO A 61 3.80 -19.47 -17.70
CA PRO A 61 4.42 -18.17 -17.50
C PRO A 61 3.39 -17.14 -16.98
N PRO A 62 3.84 -16.10 -16.25
CA PRO A 62 2.98 -14.96 -15.96
C PRO A 62 2.55 -14.26 -17.27
N PRO A 63 1.45 -13.48 -17.25
CA PRO A 63 1.05 -12.67 -18.41
C PRO A 63 2.18 -11.78 -18.92
N SER A 64 2.18 -11.47 -20.22
CA SER A 64 3.20 -10.62 -20.82
C SER A 64 3.33 -9.28 -20.10
N GLY A 65 4.56 -8.89 -19.75
CA GLY A 65 4.85 -7.65 -19.03
C GLY A 65 4.52 -7.69 -17.52
N LYS A 66 4.18 -8.85 -16.97
CA LYS A 66 3.84 -9.03 -15.55
C LYS A 66 4.81 -9.99 -14.87
N LEU A 67 4.92 -9.86 -13.55
CA LEU A 67 5.73 -10.72 -12.70
C LEU A 67 4.91 -11.91 -12.17
N PRO A 68 5.56 -13.05 -11.89
CA PRO A 68 4.94 -14.15 -11.17
C PRO A 68 4.63 -13.73 -9.72
N PHE A 69 3.60 -14.34 -9.13
CA PHE A 69 3.29 -14.14 -7.71
C PHE A 69 4.35 -14.78 -6.80
N PRO A 70 4.49 -14.32 -5.55
CA PRO A 70 5.47 -14.87 -4.61
C PRO A 70 5.36 -16.38 -4.37
N GLN A 71 4.16 -16.94 -4.45
CA GLN A 71 3.89 -18.36 -4.28
C GLN A 71 3.88 -19.16 -5.60
N HIS A 72 4.13 -18.52 -6.74
CA HIS A 72 4.10 -19.16 -8.06
C HIS A 72 5.38 -19.96 -8.31
N ALA A 73 5.33 -21.26 -8.05
CA ALA A 73 6.45 -22.15 -8.32
C ALA A 73 6.58 -22.41 -9.85
N PRO A 74 7.81 -22.46 -10.42
CA PRO A 74 8.01 -22.68 -11.86
C PRO A 74 7.40 -23.97 -12.40
N ASN A 75 7.27 -24.99 -11.55
CA ASN A 75 6.73 -26.30 -11.90
C ASN A 75 5.21 -26.42 -11.67
N MET A 76 4.50 -25.33 -11.35
CA MET A 76 3.04 -25.35 -11.25
C MET A 76 2.41 -25.74 -12.59
N THR A 77 1.54 -26.73 -12.55
CA THR A 77 0.66 -27.09 -13.67
C THR A 77 -0.36 -25.97 -13.94
N ALA A 78 -1.02 -25.99 -15.10
CA ALA A 78 -2.07 -25.02 -15.41
C ALA A 78 -3.23 -25.04 -14.40
N MET A 79 -3.58 -26.21 -13.89
CA MET A 79 -4.61 -26.34 -12.87
C MET A 79 -4.18 -25.73 -11.52
N GLU A 80 -2.95 -25.99 -11.07
CA GLU A 80 -2.40 -25.41 -9.84
C GLU A 80 -2.24 -23.89 -9.95
N TYR A 81 -1.80 -23.39 -11.11
CA TYR A 81 -1.68 -21.96 -11.37
C TYR A 81 -3.04 -21.26 -11.30
N GLU A 82 -4.07 -21.83 -11.94
CA GLU A 82 -5.42 -21.28 -11.91
C GLU A 82 -6.02 -21.33 -10.49
N GLN A 83 -5.77 -22.40 -9.76
CA GLN A 83 -6.18 -22.51 -8.36
C GLN A 83 -5.50 -21.46 -7.49
N MET A 84 -4.18 -21.27 -7.62
CA MET A 84 -3.44 -20.22 -6.92
C MET A 84 -3.98 -18.83 -7.26
N ARG A 85 -4.25 -18.55 -8.54
CA ARG A 85 -4.80 -17.27 -9.00
C ARG A 85 -6.18 -17.02 -8.42
N SER A 86 -7.07 -18.00 -8.52
CA SER A 86 -8.44 -17.89 -7.99
C SER A 86 -8.50 -17.85 -6.47
N SER A 87 -7.43 -18.25 -5.76
CA SER A 87 -7.31 -18.08 -4.30
C SER A 87 -6.45 -16.88 -3.90
N LEU A 88 -5.98 -16.06 -4.85
CA LEU A 88 -5.12 -14.93 -4.54
C LEU A 88 -5.90 -13.92 -3.72
N TRP A 89 -5.30 -13.50 -2.61
CA TRP A 89 -5.84 -12.47 -1.74
C TRP A 89 -4.71 -11.51 -1.35
N VAL A 90 -4.87 -10.24 -1.72
CA VAL A 90 -3.99 -9.16 -1.29
C VAL A 90 -4.69 -8.44 -0.14
N LEU A 91 -4.10 -8.50 1.05
CA LEU A 91 -4.69 -7.90 2.25
C LEU A 91 -4.55 -6.38 2.20
N ASN A 92 -3.34 -5.92 1.95
CA ASN A 92 -2.97 -4.51 1.89
C ASN A 92 -2.21 -4.24 0.60
N ASN A 93 -2.51 -3.14 -0.06
CA ASN A 93 -1.75 -2.66 -1.22
C ASN A 93 -1.07 -1.33 -0.91
N PHE A 94 -0.39 -0.79 -1.91
CA PHE A 94 0.42 0.41 -1.77
C PHE A 94 -0.42 1.66 -1.46
N ALA A 95 0.13 2.52 -0.61
CA ALA A 95 -0.45 3.75 -0.07
C ALA A 95 -1.73 3.56 0.76
N MET A 96 -1.99 2.34 1.22
CA MET A 96 -3.10 2.06 2.12
C MET A 96 -2.80 2.58 3.54
N TYR A 97 -3.73 3.30 4.17
CA TYR A 97 -3.57 3.76 5.54
C TYR A 97 -3.42 2.59 6.54
N GLN A 98 -2.40 2.67 7.38
CA GLN A 98 -2.15 1.77 8.50
C GLN A 98 -2.06 2.58 9.79
N GLY A 99 -2.56 2.03 10.90
CA GLY A 99 -2.54 2.70 12.20
C GLY A 99 -3.21 1.87 13.29
N SER A 100 -2.82 2.13 14.54
CA SER A 100 -3.46 1.55 15.72
C SER A 100 -4.83 2.15 15.98
N ASP A 101 -5.57 1.60 16.95
CA ASP A 101 -6.90 2.09 17.35
C ASP A 101 -6.90 3.57 17.80
N ASP A 102 -5.79 4.05 18.39
CA ASP A 102 -5.66 5.46 18.81
C ASP A 102 -5.40 6.40 17.63
N GLY A 103 -5.11 5.84 16.45
CA GLY A 103 -4.86 6.55 15.20
C GLY A 103 -3.71 7.54 15.22
N ARG A 104 -2.99 7.74 16.33
CA ARG A 104 -2.02 8.84 16.52
C ARG A 104 -0.60 8.34 16.71
N SER A 105 -0.42 7.23 17.41
CA SER A 105 0.91 6.79 17.83
C SER A 105 1.66 6.02 16.73
N SER A 106 0.96 5.39 15.79
CA SER A 106 1.57 4.46 14.83
C SER A 106 0.99 4.52 13.42
N MET A 107 0.46 5.68 12.98
CA MET A 107 -0.07 5.79 11.62
C MET A 107 1.04 5.84 10.56
N TYR A 108 0.81 5.24 9.40
CA TYR A 108 1.70 5.31 8.24
C TYR A 108 0.95 4.87 6.97
N LEU A 109 1.60 5.02 5.81
CA LEU A 109 1.13 4.48 4.54
C LEU A 109 1.83 3.15 4.27
N HIS A 110 1.04 2.10 4.05
CA HIS A 110 1.55 0.81 3.63
C HIS A 110 2.28 0.96 2.29
N ASP A 111 3.51 0.49 2.22
CA ASP A 111 4.45 0.85 1.15
C ASP A 111 4.74 -0.30 0.18
N GLY A 112 3.90 -1.34 0.20
CA GLY A 112 4.07 -2.52 -0.64
C GLY A 112 2.76 -3.27 -0.90
N LEU A 113 2.88 -4.58 -1.13
CA LEU A 113 1.79 -5.54 -1.28
C LEU A 113 1.91 -6.63 -0.21
N ASP A 114 0.82 -6.90 0.49
CA ASP A 114 0.73 -8.02 1.43
C ASP A 114 -0.05 -9.16 0.80
N PHE A 115 0.68 -10.18 0.33
CA PHE A 115 0.08 -11.41 -0.18
C PHE A 115 -0.23 -12.35 0.97
N MET A 116 -1.52 -12.68 1.14
CA MET A 116 -1.97 -13.58 2.19
C MET A 116 -1.58 -15.02 1.86
N LEU A 117 -0.74 -15.60 2.72
CA LEU A 117 -0.18 -16.93 2.54
C LEU A 117 -0.03 -17.59 3.91
N ALA A 118 -0.41 -18.86 4.03
CA ALA A 118 -0.29 -19.58 5.29
C ALA A 118 1.17 -19.59 5.80
N ASP A 119 1.35 -19.60 7.11
CA ASP A 119 2.67 -19.76 7.73
C ASP A 119 3.42 -20.96 7.13
N GLY A 120 4.71 -20.77 6.85
CA GLY A 120 5.56 -21.78 6.22
C GLY A 120 5.33 -22.00 4.73
N SER A 121 4.41 -21.31 4.07
CA SER A 121 4.25 -21.36 2.61
C SER A 121 5.57 -20.96 1.92
N PRO A 122 5.96 -21.64 0.82
CA PRO A 122 7.16 -21.28 0.09
C PRO A 122 6.99 -19.92 -0.61
N VAL A 123 8.07 -19.16 -0.66
CA VAL A 123 8.18 -17.90 -1.39
C VAL A 123 9.31 -18.02 -2.41
N TYR A 124 9.03 -17.59 -3.62
CA TYR A 124 9.91 -17.63 -4.78
C TYR A 124 10.25 -16.20 -5.22
N ALA A 125 11.44 -16.02 -5.78
CA ALA A 125 11.86 -14.74 -6.32
C ALA A 125 10.97 -14.33 -7.50
N VAL A 126 10.40 -13.13 -7.43
CA VAL A 126 9.53 -12.61 -8.49
C VAL A 126 10.31 -12.13 -9.72
N GLN A 127 11.63 -11.95 -9.59
CA GLN A 127 12.51 -11.57 -10.68
C GLN A 127 13.93 -12.13 -10.49
N THR A 128 14.68 -12.16 -11.59
CA THR A 128 16.11 -12.46 -11.57
C THR A 128 16.87 -11.22 -11.11
N GLY A 129 17.88 -11.41 -10.25
CA GLY A 129 18.74 -10.33 -9.76
C GLY A 129 19.86 -10.84 -8.87
N VAL A 130 20.53 -9.92 -8.19
CA VAL A 130 21.56 -10.15 -7.18
C VAL A 130 20.99 -9.78 -5.83
N ILE A 131 21.21 -10.63 -4.83
CA ILE A 131 20.86 -10.32 -3.45
C ILE A 131 21.73 -9.15 -2.98
N ARG A 132 21.09 -8.03 -2.65
CA ARG A 132 21.78 -6.83 -2.18
C ARG A 132 21.81 -6.71 -0.67
N ASP A 133 20.83 -7.29 0.00
CA ASP A 133 20.74 -7.26 1.47
C ASP A 133 19.96 -8.47 1.99
N ILE A 134 20.33 -8.93 3.19
CA ILE A 134 19.55 -9.88 4.01
C ILE A 134 19.57 -9.34 5.43
N SER A 135 18.44 -8.81 5.89
CA SER A 135 18.30 -8.16 7.19
C SER A 135 17.17 -8.80 7.97
N GLY A 136 17.51 -9.78 8.82
CA GLY A 136 16.53 -10.52 9.62
C GLY A 136 15.63 -11.39 8.73
N ASP A 137 14.34 -11.07 8.70
CA ASP A 137 13.30 -11.75 7.93
C ASP A 137 13.05 -11.10 6.56
N ILE A 138 13.95 -10.21 6.13
CA ILE A 138 13.87 -9.46 4.87
C ILE A 138 15.02 -9.85 3.95
N ILE A 139 14.70 -10.09 2.67
CA ILE A 139 15.67 -10.27 1.59
C ILE A 139 15.42 -9.24 0.49
N THR A 140 16.49 -8.59 0.03
CA THR A 140 16.45 -7.58 -1.02
C THR A 140 17.15 -8.07 -2.28
N VAL A 141 16.42 -8.14 -3.40
CA VAL A 141 16.94 -8.58 -4.70
C VAL A 141 16.82 -7.44 -5.70
N ASP A 142 17.92 -7.02 -6.31
CA ASP A 142 17.89 -5.91 -7.26
C ASP A 142 17.13 -6.22 -8.56
N ASP A 143 16.78 -5.17 -9.27
CA ASP A 143 16.29 -5.21 -10.64
C ASP A 143 17.46 -4.95 -11.60
N PRO A 144 17.94 -5.97 -12.33
CA PRO A 144 19.06 -5.80 -13.25
C PRO A 144 18.73 -4.86 -14.42
N ALA A 145 17.45 -4.66 -14.75
CA ALA A 145 17.03 -3.70 -15.76
C ALA A 145 17.04 -2.25 -15.23
N LYS A 146 17.00 -2.07 -13.91
CA LYS A 146 16.98 -0.77 -13.23
C LYS A 146 17.86 -0.83 -11.97
N PRO A 147 19.18 -0.59 -12.10
CA PRO A 147 20.19 -0.89 -11.07
C PRO A 147 20.00 -0.21 -9.70
N GLU A 148 19.18 0.84 -9.61
CA GLU A 148 18.87 1.52 -8.34
C GLU A 148 17.54 1.04 -7.72
N THR A 149 16.89 0.04 -8.31
CA THR A 149 15.64 -0.52 -7.80
C THR A 149 15.79 -1.97 -7.39
N ALA A 150 14.93 -2.41 -6.46
CA ALA A 150 14.96 -3.77 -5.92
C ALA A 150 13.58 -4.18 -5.39
N TRP A 151 13.37 -5.48 -5.22
CA TRP A 151 12.31 -6.01 -4.38
C TRP A 151 12.83 -6.31 -2.99
N GLN A 152 12.15 -5.78 -1.98
CA GLN A 152 12.27 -6.20 -0.60
C GLN A 152 11.12 -7.18 -0.29
N MET A 153 11.47 -8.37 0.20
CA MET A 153 10.51 -9.41 0.56
C MET A 153 10.65 -9.68 2.06
N ALA A 154 9.63 -9.37 2.84
CA ALA A 154 9.64 -9.45 4.31
C ALA A 154 8.79 -10.61 4.85
N HIS A 155 8.91 -10.84 6.16
CA HIS A 155 8.23 -11.89 6.90
C HIS A 155 8.63 -13.29 6.44
N LEU A 156 9.91 -13.46 6.11
CA LEU A 156 10.45 -14.72 5.62
C LEU A 156 11.42 -15.35 6.61
N VAL A 157 11.37 -16.67 6.71
CA VAL A 157 12.54 -17.48 7.04
C VAL A 157 13.32 -17.65 5.73
N VAL A 158 14.30 -16.78 5.50
CA VAL A 158 15.15 -16.78 4.29
C VAL A 158 15.94 -18.09 4.19
N ASP A 159 16.08 -18.63 2.99
CA ASP A 159 16.89 -19.82 2.72
C ASP A 159 18.36 -19.55 3.14
N PRO A 160 18.91 -20.33 4.11
CA PRO A 160 20.24 -20.06 4.67
C PRO A 160 21.38 -20.26 3.67
N ARG A 161 21.11 -20.84 2.50
CA ARG A 161 22.09 -21.03 1.43
C ARG A 161 22.26 -19.76 0.59
N LEU A 162 21.29 -18.85 0.64
CA LEU A 162 21.34 -17.55 -0.03
C LEU A 162 22.24 -16.58 0.74
N LYS A 163 23.00 -15.77 0.00
CA LYS A 163 23.94 -14.80 0.57
C LYS A 163 23.92 -13.52 -0.23
N VAL A 164 24.18 -12.39 0.43
CA VAL A 164 24.44 -11.11 -0.25
C VAL A 164 25.53 -11.30 -1.31
N GLY A 165 25.29 -10.75 -2.50
CA GLY A 165 26.13 -10.90 -3.70
C GLY A 165 25.83 -12.13 -4.55
N SER A 166 24.99 -13.05 -4.08
CA SER A 166 24.58 -14.22 -4.87
C SER A 166 23.54 -13.84 -5.92
N GLN A 167 23.66 -14.42 -7.11
CA GLN A 167 22.61 -14.40 -8.12
C GLN A 167 21.40 -15.19 -7.62
N VAL A 168 20.22 -14.65 -7.85
CA VAL A 168 18.92 -15.31 -7.68
C VAL A 168 18.19 -15.26 -9.01
N TRP A 169 17.57 -16.36 -9.38
CA TRP A 169 16.77 -16.45 -10.60
C TRP A 169 15.30 -16.25 -10.31
N GLN A 170 14.54 -15.66 -11.24
CA GLN A 170 13.08 -15.63 -11.16
C GLN A 170 12.53 -17.06 -10.96
N GLY A 171 11.64 -17.25 -9.99
CA GLY A 171 11.08 -18.55 -9.63
C GLY A 171 11.98 -19.43 -8.77
N GLN A 172 13.17 -18.96 -8.38
CA GLN A 172 14.00 -19.65 -7.39
C GLN A 172 13.38 -19.48 -5.99
N TYR A 173 13.33 -20.57 -5.22
CA TYR A 173 12.92 -20.54 -3.82
C TYR A 173 13.84 -19.61 -3.02
N VAL A 174 13.26 -18.63 -2.30
CA VAL A 174 14.00 -17.67 -1.47
C VAL A 174 13.80 -17.85 0.02
N GLY A 175 12.75 -18.57 0.41
CA GLY A 175 12.41 -18.78 1.81
C GLY A 175 10.96 -19.19 1.97
N ARG A 176 10.45 -19.05 3.19
CA ARG A 176 9.07 -19.37 3.52
C ARG A 176 8.49 -18.38 4.52
N ILE A 177 7.17 -18.25 4.56
CA ILE A 177 6.49 -17.35 5.49
C ILE A 177 6.86 -17.66 6.94
N LEU A 178 7.27 -16.63 7.67
CA LEU A 178 7.61 -16.68 9.09
C LEU A 178 6.34 -16.97 9.92
N LYS A 179 6.45 -17.92 10.84
CA LYS A 179 5.36 -18.31 11.74
C LYS A 179 4.80 -17.09 12.49
N GLY A 180 3.48 -16.94 12.49
CA GLY A 180 2.74 -15.88 13.16
C GLY A 180 2.42 -14.67 12.28
N ASN A 181 2.88 -14.62 11.03
CA ASN A 181 2.58 -13.49 10.12
C ASN A 181 1.43 -13.81 9.16
N SER A 182 1.36 -15.03 8.61
CA SER A 182 0.33 -15.47 7.65
C SER A 182 0.16 -14.57 6.41
N HIS A 183 1.24 -13.87 6.03
CA HIS A 183 1.40 -13.11 4.78
C HIS A 183 2.88 -12.86 4.51
N THR A 184 3.21 -12.39 3.30
CA THR A 184 4.51 -11.78 2.98
C THR A 184 4.30 -10.39 2.43
N HIS A 185 5.16 -9.46 2.86
CA HIS A 185 5.16 -8.09 2.40
C HIS A 185 6.19 -7.91 1.28
N PHE A 186 5.74 -7.38 0.14
CA PHE A 186 6.53 -7.13 -1.07
C PHE A 186 6.57 -5.64 -1.37
N ASN A 187 7.75 -5.06 -1.25
CA ASN A 187 7.97 -3.65 -1.57
C ASN A 187 8.92 -3.53 -2.77
N TYR A 188 8.54 -2.72 -3.76
CA TYR A 188 9.42 -2.35 -4.85
C TYR A 188 10.04 -1.00 -4.53
N VAL A 189 11.35 -1.00 -4.25
CA VAL A 189 12.05 0.16 -3.74
C VAL A 189 13.02 0.74 -4.74
N GLN A 190 13.27 2.05 -4.62
CA GLN A 190 14.41 2.74 -5.21
C GLN A 190 15.36 3.17 -4.11
N ARG A 191 16.65 2.88 -4.27
CA ARG A 191 17.70 3.29 -3.34
C ARG A 191 18.21 4.70 -3.68
N ALA A 192 18.58 5.46 -2.66
CA ALA A 192 19.38 6.67 -2.84
C ALA A 192 20.76 6.33 -3.43
N ALA A 193 21.33 7.22 -4.26
CA ALA A 193 22.57 6.97 -5.01
C ALA A 193 23.76 6.46 -4.14
N THR A 194 23.86 6.91 -2.89
CA THR A 194 24.91 6.51 -1.94
C THR A 194 24.36 5.77 -0.72
N GLY A 195 23.12 5.31 -0.79
CA GLY A 195 22.39 4.71 0.33
C GLY A 195 22.59 3.21 0.49
N SER A 196 22.12 2.68 1.61
CA SER A 196 21.92 1.25 1.86
C SER A 196 20.61 0.75 1.22
N TRP A 197 20.61 -0.52 0.81
CA TRP A 197 19.42 -1.21 0.26
C TRP A 197 18.32 -1.51 1.29
N PHE A 198 18.57 -1.17 2.56
CA PHE A 198 17.66 -1.42 3.67
C PHE A 198 17.03 -0.12 4.17
N ARG A 199 17.83 0.91 4.49
CA ARG A 199 17.32 2.14 5.14
C ARG A 199 17.12 3.32 4.22
N ASP A 200 17.93 3.41 3.17
CA ASP A 200 18.02 4.61 2.33
C ASP A 200 17.25 4.40 1.04
N THR A 201 16.01 3.93 1.20
CA THR A 201 15.12 3.56 0.11
C THR A 201 13.84 4.39 0.10
N ILE A 202 13.20 4.42 -1.05
CA ILE A 202 11.90 5.03 -1.30
C ILE A 202 11.03 3.97 -1.95
N SER A 203 9.81 3.80 -1.46
CA SER A 203 8.90 2.79 -1.99
C SER A 203 8.18 3.33 -3.23
N LEU A 204 8.09 2.48 -4.24
CA LEU A 204 7.46 2.73 -5.53
C LEU A 204 6.21 1.89 -5.67
N TYR A 205 5.24 2.35 -6.46
CA TYR A 205 3.99 1.64 -6.71
C TYR A 205 4.21 0.27 -7.39
N PRO A 206 3.98 -0.86 -6.71
CA PRO A 206 4.29 -2.19 -7.24
C PRO A 206 3.09 -2.85 -7.93
N ASN A 207 1.85 -2.40 -7.69
CA ASN A 207 0.64 -3.16 -8.06
C ASN A 207 0.59 -3.47 -9.56
N HIS A 208 0.96 -2.49 -10.40
CA HIS A 208 0.98 -2.61 -11.86
C HIS A 208 1.90 -3.73 -12.40
N LEU A 209 2.81 -4.25 -11.59
CA LEU A 209 3.73 -5.33 -11.97
C LEU A 209 3.08 -6.72 -11.82
N PHE A 210 1.91 -6.82 -11.19
CA PHE A 210 1.15 -8.05 -11.03
C PHE A 210 -0.19 -7.99 -11.77
N THR A 211 -0.85 -9.14 -11.92
CA THR A 211 -2.22 -9.25 -12.45
C THR A 211 -3.15 -9.72 -11.35
N LEU A 212 -3.57 -8.82 -10.47
CA LEU A 212 -4.52 -9.21 -9.44
C LEU A 212 -5.88 -9.49 -10.11
N PRO A 213 -6.51 -10.65 -9.85
CA PRO A 213 -7.89 -10.82 -10.23
C PRO A 213 -8.69 -9.78 -9.46
N ASP A 214 -9.39 -8.92 -10.17
CA ASP A 214 -10.33 -7.98 -9.57
C ASP A 214 -11.36 -7.59 -10.63
N GLU A 215 -12.61 -7.82 -10.30
CA GLU A 215 -13.78 -7.49 -11.12
C GLU A 215 -14.72 -6.53 -10.38
N GLN A 216 -14.33 -6.12 -9.17
CA GLN A 216 -15.14 -5.28 -8.32
C GLN A 216 -14.72 -3.82 -8.52
N LYS A 217 -15.70 -2.95 -8.60
CA LYS A 217 -15.42 -1.51 -8.58
C LYS A 217 -15.11 -1.05 -7.16
N PRO A 218 -14.32 0.02 -6.99
CA PRO A 218 -14.18 0.68 -5.71
C PRO A 218 -15.53 1.01 -5.07
N GLU A 219 -15.61 0.79 -3.76
CA GLU A 219 -16.80 1.05 -2.96
C GLU A 219 -16.67 2.35 -2.19
N PHE A 220 -17.77 3.09 -2.15
CA PHE A 220 -17.91 4.32 -1.40
C PHE A 220 -18.83 4.05 -0.21
N ASN A 221 -18.42 4.53 0.96
CA ASN A 221 -19.26 4.53 2.13
C ASN A 221 -19.44 5.96 2.62
N SER A 222 -20.62 6.23 3.18
CA SER A 222 -21.06 7.54 3.64
C SER A 222 -21.10 8.62 2.55
N GLY A 223 -21.69 9.77 2.89
CA GLY A 223 -21.66 10.98 2.06
C GLY A 223 -20.27 11.59 1.96
N LEU A 224 -20.11 12.63 1.14
CA LEU A 224 -18.91 13.45 1.16
C LEU A 224 -18.83 14.22 2.48
N ARG A 225 -17.61 14.39 2.99
CA ARG A 225 -17.33 15.25 4.13
C ARG A 225 -16.39 16.36 3.72
N TYR A 226 -16.54 17.49 4.40
CA TYR A 226 -15.82 18.70 4.06
C TYR A 226 -15.12 19.21 5.30
N PHE A 227 -13.83 19.48 5.21
CA PHE A 227 -13.04 20.00 6.32
C PHE A 227 -12.42 21.32 5.93
N LYS A 228 -12.17 22.21 6.88
CA LYS A 228 -11.27 23.33 6.61
C LYS A 228 -9.88 22.77 6.28
N ASN A 229 -9.24 23.33 5.25
CA ASN A 229 -7.95 22.85 4.74
C ASN A 229 -6.95 22.58 5.88
N ALA A 230 -6.25 21.45 5.80
CA ALA A 230 -5.22 21.05 6.76
C ALA A 230 -5.68 21.09 8.23
N SER A 231 -6.94 20.77 8.51
CA SER A 231 -7.49 20.76 9.86
C SER A 231 -8.43 19.58 10.14
N GLU A 232 -8.78 19.40 11.42
CA GLU A 232 -9.81 18.44 11.86
C GLU A 232 -11.20 19.08 12.01
N VAL A 233 -11.39 20.32 11.54
CA VAL A 233 -12.66 21.05 11.68
C VAL A 233 -13.57 20.72 10.49
N GLU A 234 -14.55 19.84 10.73
CA GLU A 234 -15.60 19.52 9.74
C GLU A 234 -16.52 20.73 9.52
N ILE A 235 -16.83 21.01 8.25
CA ILE A 235 -17.77 22.03 7.80
C ILE A 235 -19.12 21.34 7.63
N ASN A 236 -20.16 21.91 8.25
CA ASN A 236 -21.53 21.41 8.08
C ASN A 236 -22.06 21.83 6.69
N PRO A 237 -22.31 20.90 5.75
CA PRO A 237 -22.73 21.24 4.39
C PRO A 237 -24.08 21.97 4.34
N SER A 238 -24.95 21.76 5.34
CA SER A 238 -26.25 22.45 5.44
C SER A 238 -26.11 23.97 5.69
N GLN A 239 -24.97 24.41 6.24
CA GLN A 239 -24.65 25.82 6.45
C GLN A 239 -23.93 26.45 5.24
N GLY A 240 -23.56 25.62 4.26
CA GLY A 240 -22.78 26.00 3.09
C GLY A 240 -21.28 25.77 3.28
N ILE A 241 -20.63 25.43 2.18
CA ILE A 241 -19.18 25.23 2.08
C ILE A 241 -18.54 26.58 1.74
N TYR A 242 -17.41 26.89 2.39
CA TYR A 242 -16.74 28.19 2.26
C TYR A 242 -15.22 28.11 2.54
N GLY A 243 -14.44 28.98 1.89
CA GLY A 243 -13.00 29.11 2.04
C GLY A 243 -12.19 28.00 1.37
N LYS A 244 -11.08 27.62 2.00
CA LYS A 244 -10.20 26.53 1.56
C LYS A 244 -10.66 25.22 2.20
N VAL A 245 -10.98 24.23 1.37
CA VAL A 245 -11.72 23.04 1.79
C VAL A 245 -11.03 21.75 1.35
N ASP A 246 -10.91 20.83 2.30
CA ASP A 246 -10.57 19.43 2.07
C ASP A 246 -11.84 18.65 1.74
N ILE A 247 -11.84 17.90 0.64
CA ILE A 247 -12.93 16.97 0.31
C ILE A 247 -12.51 15.57 0.77
N VAL A 248 -13.29 15.00 1.69
CA VAL A 248 -12.97 13.74 2.36
C VAL A 248 -14.04 12.70 2.05
N LEU A 249 -13.62 11.49 1.71
CA LEU A 249 -14.54 10.38 1.42
C LEU A 249 -14.00 9.04 1.91
N ALA A 250 -14.89 8.22 2.46
CA ALA A 250 -14.59 6.84 2.81
C ALA A 250 -14.65 5.97 1.54
N ILE A 251 -13.50 5.54 1.05
CA ILE A 251 -13.35 4.72 -0.15
C ILE A 251 -12.50 3.51 0.16
N ARG A 252 -12.88 2.36 -0.38
CA ARG A 252 -12.04 1.16 -0.41
C ARG A 252 -12.16 0.47 -1.76
N ASP A 253 -11.18 -0.36 -2.04
CA ASP A 253 -11.18 -1.31 -3.13
C ASP A 253 -11.23 -2.74 -2.58
N LEU A 254 -11.77 -3.67 -3.36
CA LEU A 254 -12.10 -5.01 -2.90
C LEU A 254 -11.25 -6.07 -3.59
N SER A 255 -10.29 -6.63 -2.85
CA SER A 255 -9.63 -7.86 -3.28
C SER A 255 -10.63 -9.02 -3.23
N PRO A 256 -10.79 -9.80 -4.32
CA PRO A 256 -11.61 -10.99 -4.27
C PRO A 256 -11.03 -12.00 -3.28
N ASN A 257 -11.86 -12.95 -2.85
CA ASN A 257 -11.45 -14.10 -2.04
C ASN A 257 -10.95 -13.81 -0.61
N HIS A 258 -11.20 -12.62 -0.06
CA HIS A 258 -11.02 -12.40 1.37
C HIS A 258 -12.01 -13.24 2.22
N PRO A 259 -11.57 -13.82 3.34
CA PRO A 259 -12.46 -14.52 4.27
C PRO A 259 -13.38 -13.53 4.99
N SER A 260 -14.60 -13.96 5.33
CA SER A 260 -15.67 -13.07 5.84
C SER A 260 -15.36 -12.33 7.15
N ASN A 261 -14.34 -12.77 7.89
CA ASN A 261 -13.86 -12.15 9.12
C ASN A 261 -12.74 -11.12 8.92
N TYR A 262 -12.20 -11.02 7.70
CA TYR A 262 -11.29 -9.95 7.30
C TYR A 262 -12.00 -9.04 6.33
N VAL A 263 -11.68 -7.75 6.42
CA VAL A 263 -12.19 -6.78 5.46
C VAL A 263 -11.08 -6.49 4.47
N SER A 264 -11.36 -6.59 3.17
CA SER A 264 -10.46 -6.03 2.15
C SER A 264 -10.38 -4.52 2.33
N ARG A 265 -9.15 -4.00 2.30
CA ARG A 265 -8.84 -2.59 2.56
C ARG A 265 -8.01 -1.96 1.44
N SER A 266 -7.91 -2.62 0.30
CA SER A 266 -7.14 -2.13 -0.83
C SER A 266 -7.48 -0.66 -1.16
N ALA A 267 -6.46 0.11 -1.49
CA ALA A 267 -6.57 1.45 -2.00
C ALA A 267 -6.93 1.43 -3.49
N PRO A 268 -7.88 2.26 -3.96
CA PRO A 268 -8.06 2.53 -5.39
C PRO A 268 -6.80 3.10 -6.02
N GLU A 269 -6.56 2.83 -7.31
CA GLU A 269 -5.37 3.32 -8.01
C GLU A 269 -5.47 4.79 -8.42
N LYS A 270 -6.66 5.22 -8.85
CA LYS A 270 -6.88 6.57 -9.40
C LYS A 270 -8.09 7.21 -8.75
N PHE A 271 -7.99 8.52 -8.58
CA PHE A 271 -9.04 9.37 -8.06
C PHE A 271 -9.26 10.54 -9.02
N GLU A 272 -10.51 10.92 -9.17
CA GLU A 272 -10.91 12.12 -9.88
C GLU A 272 -12.03 12.82 -9.12
N ILE A 273 -11.91 14.13 -8.99
CA ILE A 273 -12.95 15.00 -8.44
C ILE A 273 -13.36 15.97 -9.54
N ARG A 274 -14.67 16.15 -9.74
CA ARG A 274 -15.24 17.17 -10.63
C ARG A 274 -16.24 17.99 -9.85
N ILE A 275 -16.12 19.31 -9.94
CA ILE A 275 -17.06 20.26 -9.35
C ILE A 275 -17.71 21.04 -10.48
N SER A 276 -19.03 20.93 -10.60
CA SER A 276 -19.80 21.54 -11.69
C SER A 276 -20.93 22.41 -11.15
N ASP A 277 -21.31 23.45 -11.88
CA ASP A 277 -22.54 24.18 -11.61
C ASP A 277 -23.79 23.35 -11.98
N LEU A 278 -24.98 23.88 -11.68
CA LEU A 278 -26.25 23.20 -12.01
C LEU A 278 -26.50 23.07 -13.53
N GLN A 279 -25.78 23.81 -14.36
CA GLN A 279 -25.82 23.70 -15.81
C GLN A 279 -24.87 22.61 -16.32
N GLY A 280 -24.14 21.93 -15.43
CA GLY A 280 -23.20 20.86 -15.74
C GLY A 280 -21.85 21.37 -16.24
N GLN A 281 -21.55 22.67 -16.13
CA GLN A 281 -20.22 23.16 -16.48
C GLN A 281 -19.24 22.87 -15.36
N ILE A 282 -18.18 22.13 -15.68
CA ILE A 282 -17.06 21.85 -14.78
C ILE A 282 -16.34 23.17 -14.48
N LYS A 283 -16.34 23.57 -13.21
CA LYS A 283 -15.59 24.72 -12.70
C LYS A 283 -14.21 24.33 -12.20
N TRP A 284 -14.08 23.11 -11.71
CA TRP A 284 -12.83 22.59 -11.19
C TRP A 284 -12.78 21.07 -11.31
N GLN A 285 -11.58 20.58 -11.58
CA GLN A 285 -11.29 19.17 -11.74
C GLN A 285 -9.92 18.88 -11.16
N HIS A 286 -9.83 17.75 -10.45
CA HIS A 286 -8.59 17.27 -9.88
C HIS A 286 -8.48 15.77 -10.14
N GLN A 287 -7.29 15.33 -10.50
CA GLN A 287 -7.00 13.93 -10.76
C GLN A 287 -5.73 13.54 -10.02
N SER A 288 -5.70 12.32 -9.49
CA SER A 288 -4.50 11.77 -8.87
C SER A 288 -4.40 10.29 -9.15
N GLN A 289 -3.17 9.78 -9.14
CA GLN A 289 -2.86 8.39 -9.43
C GLN A 289 -1.76 7.94 -8.46
N LEU A 290 -2.03 6.87 -7.70
CA LEU A 290 -1.08 6.34 -6.72
C LEU A 290 0.20 5.78 -7.37
N GLN A 291 0.16 5.46 -8.66
CA GLN A 291 1.36 5.09 -9.40
C GLN A 291 2.40 6.22 -9.52
N ASN A 292 1.98 7.47 -9.29
CA ASN A 292 2.83 8.66 -9.40
C ASN A 292 3.27 9.22 -8.03
N ILE A 293 3.00 8.50 -6.95
CA ILE A 293 3.53 8.85 -5.62
C ILE A 293 4.65 7.91 -5.20
N GLN A 294 5.56 8.44 -4.42
CA GLN A 294 6.64 7.72 -3.77
C GLN A 294 6.50 7.87 -2.26
N LEU A 295 6.70 6.79 -1.52
CA LEU A 295 6.49 6.76 -0.08
C LEU A 295 7.79 6.58 0.68
N THR A 296 7.84 7.15 1.88
CA THR A 296 8.91 6.87 2.83
C THR A 296 8.61 5.57 3.56
N PRO A 297 9.47 4.53 3.48
CA PRO A 297 9.22 3.26 4.17
C PRO A 297 9.07 3.46 5.69
N PRO A 298 7.97 2.98 6.31
CA PRO A 298 7.65 3.29 7.71
C PRO A 298 8.57 2.58 8.71
N PHE A 299 9.04 1.38 8.38
CA PHE A 299 9.84 0.55 9.29
C PHE A 299 11.34 0.88 9.24
N LEU A 300 11.78 1.63 8.23
CA LEU A 300 13.20 1.80 7.89
C LEU A 300 13.60 3.27 7.68
N GLY A 301 12.62 4.15 7.45
CA GLY A 301 12.79 5.58 7.28
C GLY A 301 12.42 6.40 8.52
N ASP A 302 12.20 7.70 8.31
CA ASP A 302 11.73 8.63 9.33
C ASP A 302 10.23 8.43 9.58
N ILE A 303 9.89 7.75 10.67
CA ILE A 303 8.50 7.51 11.07
C ILE A 303 7.66 8.80 11.18
N ASN A 304 8.28 9.95 11.48
CA ASN A 304 7.56 11.22 11.51
C ASN A 304 7.18 11.67 10.09
N THR A 305 8.06 11.46 9.12
CA THR A 305 7.76 11.68 7.71
C THR A 305 6.65 10.74 7.23
N ALA A 306 6.73 9.44 7.51
CA ALA A 306 5.68 8.48 7.13
C ALA A 306 4.30 8.83 7.78
N LYS A 307 4.31 9.32 9.02
CA LYS A 307 3.11 9.84 9.70
C LYS A 307 2.58 11.10 9.04
N ALA A 308 3.45 12.01 8.62
CA ALA A 308 3.05 13.23 7.93
C ALA A 308 2.41 12.91 6.58
N GLU A 309 3.02 11.99 5.80
CA GLU A 309 2.46 11.47 4.55
C GLU A 309 1.05 10.86 4.78
N ALA A 310 0.87 10.08 5.84
CA ALA A 310 -0.43 9.49 6.18
C ALA A 310 -1.49 10.54 6.57
N ASN A 311 -1.15 11.53 7.40
CA ASN A 311 -2.06 12.61 7.80
C ASN A 311 -2.49 13.50 6.63
N LEU A 312 -1.62 13.62 5.64
CA LEU A 312 -1.89 14.41 4.46
C LEU A 312 -2.96 13.73 3.58
N LEU A 313 -2.84 12.42 3.38
CA LEU A 313 -3.73 11.66 2.50
C LEU A 313 -4.99 11.15 3.19
N PHE A 314 -5.02 11.08 4.52
CA PHE A 314 -6.13 10.49 5.27
C PHE A 314 -6.56 11.32 6.48
N LYS A 315 -7.88 11.38 6.71
CA LYS A 315 -8.42 11.75 8.02
C LYS A 315 -8.42 10.53 8.94
N ARG A 316 -8.19 10.77 10.23
CA ARG A 316 -8.14 9.72 11.22
C ARG A 316 -9.53 9.08 11.39
N PRO A 317 -9.65 7.74 11.37
CA PRO A 317 -10.96 7.10 11.46
C PRO A 317 -11.72 7.38 12.76
N ASP A 318 -11.04 7.65 13.88
CA ASP A 318 -11.67 7.99 15.17
C ASP A 318 -12.41 9.33 15.14
N LEU A 319 -12.08 10.24 14.21
CA LEU A 319 -12.80 11.48 13.99
C LEU A 319 -14.16 11.25 13.31
N LEU A 320 -14.29 10.17 12.55
CA LEU A 320 -15.35 10.00 11.55
C LEU A 320 -16.28 8.83 11.86
N GLU A 321 -15.77 7.81 12.53
CA GLU A 321 -16.52 6.60 12.91
C GLU A 321 -16.24 6.20 14.37
N ALA A 322 -17.31 6.12 15.16
CA ALA A 322 -17.26 5.51 16.48
C ALA A 322 -17.17 3.98 16.35
N GLY A 323 -16.12 3.35 16.88
CA GLY A 323 -16.01 1.89 16.94
C GLY A 323 -14.59 1.32 16.75
N SER A 324 -14.48 -0.01 16.83
CA SER A 324 -13.23 -0.77 16.71
C SER A 324 -12.72 -0.87 15.28
N TRP A 325 -11.40 -1.00 15.11
CA TRP A 325 -10.72 -1.15 13.82
C TRP A 325 -11.18 -2.33 12.97
N THR A 326 -11.74 -3.38 13.58
CA THR A 326 -12.36 -4.52 12.88
C THR A 326 -13.63 -4.15 12.10
N LYS A 327 -14.27 -3.02 12.42
CA LYS A 327 -15.41 -2.47 11.66
C LYS A 327 -15.00 -1.41 10.63
N LYS A 328 -13.75 -0.92 10.69
CA LYS A 328 -13.22 0.18 9.88
C LYS A 328 -12.64 -0.35 8.56
N ALA A 329 -13.56 -0.76 7.70
CA ALA A 329 -13.28 -1.28 6.37
C ALA A 329 -12.85 -0.20 5.35
N TYR A 330 -13.27 1.04 5.61
CA TYR A 330 -13.11 2.15 4.70
C TYR A 330 -11.97 3.05 5.13
N LEU A 331 -11.27 3.60 4.15
CA LEU A 331 -10.19 4.55 4.37
C LEU A 331 -10.72 5.95 4.03
N TRP A 332 -10.53 6.90 4.94
CA TRP A 332 -11.05 8.27 4.81
C TRP A 332 -10.05 9.15 4.09
N TRP A 333 -10.05 9.08 2.76
CA TRP A 333 -9.13 9.80 1.90
C TRP A 333 -9.40 11.31 1.93
N VAL A 334 -8.36 12.11 2.06
CA VAL A 334 -8.38 13.56 1.77
C VAL A 334 -8.08 13.73 0.28
N LEU A 335 -9.13 13.73 -0.53
CA LEU A 335 -9.01 13.60 -1.99
C LEU A 335 -8.37 14.82 -2.65
N THR A 336 -8.51 16.00 -2.04
CA THR A 336 -7.90 17.25 -2.51
C THR A 336 -6.38 17.23 -2.34
N ASN A 337 -5.86 16.57 -1.30
CA ASN A 337 -4.44 16.54 -0.95
C ASN A 337 -3.64 15.53 -1.75
N LEU A 338 -4.31 14.66 -2.53
CA LEU A 338 -3.64 13.70 -3.38
C LEU A 338 -2.98 14.45 -4.56
N PRO A 339 -1.64 14.43 -4.72
CA PRO A 339 -1.00 15.24 -5.75
C PRO A 339 -1.32 14.72 -7.16
N ASN A 340 -1.46 15.65 -8.12
CA ASN A 340 -1.62 15.34 -9.54
C ASN A 340 -0.26 15.22 -10.24
N HIS A 341 0.62 14.37 -9.70
CA HIS A 341 1.92 14.14 -10.30
C HIS A 341 1.75 13.39 -11.62
N THR A 342 2.50 13.81 -12.64
CA THR A 342 2.57 13.13 -13.95
C THR A 342 3.68 12.09 -14.03
N VAL A 343 4.57 12.07 -13.03
CA VAL A 343 5.67 11.11 -12.87
C VAL A 343 5.81 10.75 -11.39
N PRO A 344 6.37 9.59 -11.03
CA PRO A 344 6.61 9.22 -9.64
C PRO A 344 7.43 10.27 -8.88
N GLN A 345 6.85 10.83 -7.82
CA GLN A 345 7.49 11.81 -6.94
C GLN A 345 7.07 11.60 -5.50
N LYS A 346 7.94 11.97 -4.56
CA LYS A 346 7.61 11.96 -3.13
C LYS A 346 6.41 12.85 -2.86
N ILE A 347 5.52 12.34 -2.01
CA ILE A 347 4.56 13.21 -1.34
C ILE A 347 5.34 14.18 -0.48
N ASN A 348 4.97 15.45 -0.52
CA ASN A 348 5.67 16.51 0.19
C ASN A 348 4.71 17.24 1.12
N ALA A 349 5.25 17.87 2.18
CA ALA A 349 4.43 18.55 3.17
C ALA A 349 3.56 19.68 2.59
N ARG A 350 3.97 20.31 1.48
CA ARG A 350 3.17 21.36 0.81
C ARG A 350 2.00 20.84 0.01
N ASP A 351 1.87 19.53 -0.15
CA ASP A 351 0.65 18.98 -0.75
C ASP A 351 -0.57 19.27 0.16
N GLU A 352 -0.38 19.73 1.41
CA GLU A 352 -1.42 20.32 2.27
C GLU A 352 -1.97 21.66 1.75
N ASP A 353 -1.30 22.27 0.76
CA ASP A 353 -1.79 23.45 0.03
C ASP A 353 -2.71 23.06 -1.14
N LEU A 354 -2.97 21.77 -1.37
CA LEU A 354 -3.92 21.31 -2.36
C LEU A 354 -5.33 21.23 -1.77
N TYR A 355 -6.13 22.27 -2.01
CA TYR A 355 -7.49 22.38 -1.50
C TYR A 355 -8.47 22.85 -2.59
N TRP A 356 -9.75 22.63 -2.35
CA TRP A 356 -10.79 23.34 -3.08
C TRP A 356 -10.98 24.74 -2.48
N ASP A 357 -10.59 25.78 -3.22
CA ASP A 357 -10.80 27.17 -2.82
C ASP A 357 -12.14 27.69 -3.34
N THR A 358 -13.18 27.64 -2.51
CA THR A 358 -14.49 28.15 -2.90
C THR A 358 -14.47 29.68 -3.06
N ALA A 359 -13.54 30.37 -2.39
CA ALA A 359 -13.41 31.83 -2.47
C ALA A 359 -12.50 32.29 -3.62
N ALA A 360 -12.04 31.36 -4.47
CA ALA A 360 -11.19 31.67 -5.60
C ALA A 360 -11.81 32.73 -6.53
N LYS A 361 -10.96 33.64 -6.99
CA LYS A 361 -11.30 34.66 -7.99
C LYS A 361 -10.50 34.44 -9.26
N ASN A 362 -11.11 34.72 -10.40
CA ASN A 362 -10.42 34.71 -11.69
C ASN A 362 -9.52 35.97 -11.83
N ALA A 363 -8.82 36.10 -12.96
CA ALA A 363 -7.93 37.24 -13.23
C ALA A 363 -8.66 38.60 -13.27
N GLN A 364 -9.99 38.59 -13.47
CA GLN A 364 -10.84 39.78 -13.51
C GLN A 364 -11.40 40.14 -12.12
N GLY A 365 -11.18 39.30 -11.11
CA GLY A 365 -11.68 39.48 -9.75
C GLY A 365 -13.07 38.90 -9.50
N ASP A 366 -13.68 38.26 -10.50
CA ASP A 366 -14.97 37.57 -10.34
C ASP A 366 -14.78 36.24 -9.62
N ALA A 367 -15.79 35.83 -8.84
CA ALA A 367 -15.78 34.54 -8.18
C ALA A 367 -15.76 33.40 -9.21
N VAL A 368 -14.83 32.46 -9.05
CA VAL A 368 -14.81 31.19 -9.80
C VAL A 368 -16.00 30.33 -9.38
N PHE A 369 -16.34 30.38 -8.09
CA PHE A 369 -17.47 29.70 -7.49
C PHE A 369 -18.43 30.70 -6.84
N PRO A 370 -19.28 31.40 -7.61
CA PRO A 370 -20.32 32.25 -7.03
C PRO A 370 -21.27 31.46 -6.13
N ASN A 371 -21.88 32.15 -5.14
CA ASN A 371 -22.82 31.53 -4.20
C ASN A 371 -23.96 30.81 -4.94
N GLY A 372 -24.18 29.54 -4.62
CA GLY A 372 -25.06 28.69 -5.41
C GLY A 372 -24.93 27.21 -5.08
N LEU A 373 -25.63 26.37 -5.84
CA LEU A 373 -25.55 24.91 -5.74
C LEU A 373 -24.56 24.37 -6.76
N TYR A 374 -23.78 23.37 -6.34
CA TYR A 374 -22.76 22.70 -7.13
C TYR A 374 -22.87 21.20 -6.97
N SER A 375 -22.61 20.47 -8.06
CA SER A 375 -22.45 19.02 -8.05
C SER A 375 -20.98 18.68 -7.82
N VAL A 376 -20.70 17.91 -6.78
CA VAL A 376 -19.38 17.33 -6.51
C VAL A 376 -19.45 15.85 -6.86
N ILE A 377 -18.67 15.46 -7.86
CA ILE A 377 -18.58 14.09 -8.34
C ILE A 377 -17.19 13.57 -8.00
N VAL A 378 -17.13 12.42 -7.33
CA VAL A 378 -15.89 11.68 -7.08
C VAL A 378 -15.94 10.38 -7.85
N ILE A 379 -14.89 10.12 -8.62
CA ILE A 379 -14.70 8.90 -9.39
C ILE A 379 -13.43 8.24 -8.87
N ALA A 380 -13.46 6.93 -8.65
CA ALA A 380 -12.29 6.15 -8.31
C ALA A 380 -12.20 4.93 -9.22
N SER A 381 -10.99 4.52 -9.59
CA SER A 381 -10.76 3.29 -10.34
C SER A 381 -9.64 2.46 -9.74
N ASP A 382 -9.77 1.14 -9.86
CA ASP A 382 -8.70 0.19 -9.54
C ASP A 382 -7.69 0.08 -10.70
N GLN A 383 -6.76 -0.88 -10.57
CA GLN A 383 -5.75 -1.16 -11.59
C GLN A 383 -6.29 -1.91 -12.82
N ASN A 384 -7.45 -2.56 -12.70
CA ASN A 384 -8.09 -3.32 -13.78
C ASN A 384 -9.06 -2.43 -14.59
N GLY A 385 -9.25 -1.18 -14.16
CA GLY A 385 -10.13 -0.21 -14.80
C GLY A 385 -11.58 -0.32 -14.36
N ASN A 386 -11.88 -1.06 -13.28
CA ASN A 386 -13.20 -1.05 -12.67
C ASN A 386 -13.43 0.34 -12.05
N VAL A 387 -14.54 0.97 -12.39
CA VAL A 387 -14.83 2.36 -12.01
C VAL A 387 -16.02 2.41 -11.06
N GLY A 388 -15.81 3.11 -9.95
CA GLY A 388 -16.86 3.51 -9.03
C GLY A 388 -17.04 5.03 -9.02
N GLN A 389 -18.25 5.49 -8.70
CA GLN A 389 -18.57 6.92 -8.63
C GLN A 389 -19.52 7.23 -7.46
N MET A 390 -19.29 8.38 -6.83
CA MET A 390 -20.15 9.04 -5.85
C MET A 390 -20.49 10.47 -6.32
N GLN A 391 -21.69 10.96 -6.03
CA GLN A 391 -22.09 12.32 -6.36
C GLN A 391 -22.92 12.93 -5.23
N GLU A 392 -22.65 14.18 -4.90
CA GLU A 392 -23.44 14.97 -3.95
C GLU A 392 -23.67 16.38 -4.48
N THR A 393 -24.74 17.05 -4.03
CA THR A 393 -24.97 18.47 -4.29
C THR A 393 -24.72 19.27 -3.02
N VAL A 394 -23.88 20.29 -3.12
CA VAL A 394 -23.56 21.20 -2.01
C VAL A 394 -23.87 22.63 -2.34
N ARG A 395 -24.09 23.45 -1.30
CA ARG A 395 -24.24 24.89 -1.43
C ARG A 395 -22.92 25.57 -1.08
N ILE A 396 -22.50 26.55 -1.88
CA ILE A 396 -21.38 27.45 -1.56
C ILE A 396 -21.94 28.77 -1.02
N ASN A 397 -21.39 29.23 0.11
CA ASN A 397 -21.76 30.47 0.80
C ASN A 397 -20.48 31.23 1.21
N ASN A 398 -19.84 31.89 0.24
CA ASN A 398 -18.68 32.76 0.47
C ASN A 398 -19.05 34.15 0.96
#